data_AF-A0A1H2C8S2-F1
#
_entry.id   AF-A0A1H2C8S2-F1
#
_cell.length_a   1.000
_cell.length_b   1.000
_cell.length_c   1.000
_cell.angle_alpha   90.00
_cell.angle_beta   90.00
_cell.angle_gamma   90.00
#
_symmetry.space_group_name_H-M   'P 1'
#
loop_
_entity.id
_entity.type
_entity.pdbx_description
1 polymer ?
#
loop_
_entity_poly.entity_id
_entity_poly.type
_entity_poly.pdbx_seq_one_letter_code
_entity_poly.pdbx_strand_id
1 'polypeptide(L)'
;MKLCAAALVAAMVVLATAGCTDTDEPVNPGASASSAPTSMTFDEVYRILPMDGTRDLPISWDLSQVQDTDEILAARRSLAFLKWLDASTDWPSVIPIGRFLFTERSYQATLEPFINATDTNDPRIGPIWVKTVGVETNGPDQVTVTFCTDIGYWRNTSEKSQVRRDRANLESYEMHYVQTSDGQRRWLADRVSANDGKRGPKYDAECTKWAQHQP
;
A
#
# COMPACT_ATOMS: atom_id res chain seq x y z
N MET A 1 -45.96 59.96 -11.79
CA MET A 1 -44.82 60.33 -12.66
C MET A 1 -44.55 59.16 -13.58
N LYS A 2 -45.04 59.26 -14.82
CA LYS A 2 -44.27 59.37 -16.08
C LYS A 2 -43.56 58.04 -16.43
N LEU A 3 -44.16 57.21 -17.30
CA LEU A 3 -44.01 57.20 -18.78
C LEU A 3 -42.63 56.58 -19.16
N CYS A 4 -42.44 55.66 -20.11
CA CYS A 4 -43.24 55.18 -21.23
C CYS A 4 -42.53 53.96 -21.90
N ALA A 5 -43.32 53.15 -22.64
CA ALA A 5 -43.04 52.45 -23.92
C ALA A 5 -41.74 51.61 -24.10
N ALA A 6 -41.78 50.30 -24.41
CA ALA A 6 -42.38 49.56 -25.54
C ALA A 6 -41.48 49.45 -26.81
N ALA A 7 -41.61 48.27 -27.43
CA ALA A 7 -41.17 47.80 -28.77
C ALA A 7 -39.71 47.27 -28.88
N LEU A 8 -39.51 45.95 -29.07
CA LEU A 8 -39.57 45.16 -30.32
C LEU A 8 -38.60 45.67 -31.39
N VAL A 9 -37.54 44.90 -31.69
CA VAL A 9 -37.13 44.47 -33.04
C VAL A 9 -36.22 43.24 -32.90
N ALA A 10 -36.59 42.15 -33.57
CA ALA A 10 -35.70 41.03 -33.86
C ALA A 10 -34.86 41.35 -35.11
N ALA A 11 -33.58 41.01 -35.11
CA ALA A 11 -32.77 40.98 -36.33
C ALA A 11 -31.86 39.73 -36.31
N MET A 12 -32.22 38.78 -37.18
CA MET A 12 -31.30 37.75 -37.68
C MET A 12 -30.30 38.40 -38.64
N VAL A 13 -29.01 38.06 -38.52
CA VAL A 13 -28.05 37.96 -39.64
C VAL A 13 -27.03 36.88 -39.20
N VAL A 14 -27.03 35.64 -39.70
CA VAL A 14 -26.74 35.09 -41.04
C VAL A 14 -25.25 35.18 -41.42
N LEU A 15 -24.68 33.97 -41.57
CA LEU A 15 -23.58 33.52 -42.44
C LEU A 15 -22.27 34.34 -42.48
N ALA A 16 -21.16 33.76 -42.05
CA ALA A 16 -20.35 32.73 -42.71
C ALA A 16 -19.30 33.29 -43.68
N THR A 17 -18.15 32.60 -43.64
CA THR A 17 -17.07 32.48 -44.63
C THR A 17 -15.89 33.44 -44.58
N ALA A 18 -14.75 32.76 -44.35
CA ALA A 18 -13.47 32.87 -45.05
C ALA A 18 -12.47 33.93 -44.60
N GLY A 19 -11.28 33.45 -44.24
CA GLY A 19 -10.06 34.25 -44.15
C GLY A 19 -9.03 33.65 -43.21
N CYS A 20 -8.33 32.61 -43.66
CA CYS A 20 -7.10 32.13 -43.02
C CYS A 20 -6.06 33.25 -42.96
N THR A 21 -5.40 33.43 -41.81
CA THR A 21 -3.93 33.27 -41.61
C THR A 21 -3.56 33.52 -40.15
N ASP A 22 -2.86 32.54 -39.56
CA ASP A 22 -1.90 32.54 -38.44
C ASP A 22 -2.29 33.30 -37.15
N THR A 23 -2.26 32.72 -35.95
CA THR A 23 -1.17 31.94 -35.34
C THR A 23 -1.71 31.29 -34.04
N ASP A 24 -1.02 30.26 -33.55
CA ASP A 24 -1.01 29.75 -32.16
C ASP A 24 -2.15 28.83 -31.69
N GLU A 25 -1.96 27.53 -31.90
CA GLU A 25 -1.59 26.54 -30.84
C GLU A 25 -2.07 25.13 -31.25
N PRO A 26 -1.16 24.16 -31.45
CA PRO A 26 -1.56 22.78 -31.64
C PRO A 26 -1.91 22.14 -30.29
N VAL A 27 -3.18 21.75 -30.16
CA VAL A 27 -3.66 20.77 -29.19
C VAL A 27 -2.80 19.52 -29.30
N ASN A 28 -2.07 19.18 -28.24
CA ASN A 28 -1.49 17.85 -28.08
C ASN A 28 -2.00 17.26 -26.76
N PRO A 29 -2.75 16.15 -26.79
CA PRO A 29 -3.19 15.45 -25.58
C PRO A 29 -1.99 14.67 -25.04
N GLY A 30 -1.19 15.34 -24.21
CA GLY A 30 -0.12 14.72 -23.45
C GLY A 30 -0.72 13.84 -22.37
N ALA A 31 -0.95 12.57 -22.72
CA ALA A 31 -1.16 11.48 -21.79
C ALA A 31 -0.23 11.64 -20.58
N SER A 32 -0.82 11.61 -19.38
CA SER A 32 -0.08 11.40 -18.14
C SER A 32 0.93 10.29 -18.39
N ALA A 33 2.20 10.59 -18.19
CA ALA A 33 3.28 9.64 -18.39
C ALA A 33 2.94 8.38 -17.59
N SER A 34 2.55 7.32 -18.29
CA SER A 34 2.58 5.97 -17.75
C SER A 34 3.99 5.79 -17.25
N SER A 35 4.12 5.69 -15.93
CA SER A 35 5.28 5.06 -15.33
C SER A 35 5.47 3.73 -16.06
N ALA A 36 6.63 3.55 -16.69
CA ALA A 36 6.90 2.36 -17.49
C ALA A 36 6.50 1.13 -16.67
N PRO A 37 5.75 0.17 -17.25
CA PRO A 37 5.36 -1.01 -16.52
C PRO A 37 6.62 -1.67 -16.00
N THR A 38 6.68 -1.89 -14.68
CA THR A 38 7.62 -2.85 -14.12
C THR A 38 7.42 -4.12 -14.94
N SER A 39 8.46 -4.62 -15.61
CA SER A 39 8.38 -5.79 -16.50
C SER A 39 7.97 -7.09 -15.78
N MET A 40 7.68 -7.00 -14.48
CA MET A 40 7.28 -8.10 -13.63
C MET A 40 5.77 -8.34 -13.67
N THR A 41 5.40 -9.61 -13.61
CA THR A 41 4.05 -10.11 -13.36
C THR A 41 3.81 -10.30 -11.86
N PHE A 42 2.55 -10.43 -11.45
CA PHE A 42 2.21 -10.78 -10.06
C PHE A 42 2.88 -12.07 -9.60
N ASP A 43 2.93 -13.10 -10.46
CA ASP A 43 3.53 -14.39 -10.12
C ASP A 43 5.06 -14.31 -9.99
N GLU A 44 5.72 -13.43 -10.74
CA GLU A 44 7.15 -13.14 -10.53
C GLU A 44 7.37 -12.44 -9.21
N VAL A 45 6.56 -11.43 -8.89
CA VAL A 45 6.63 -10.73 -7.60
C VAL A 45 6.41 -11.69 -6.43
N TYR A 46 5.39 -12.54 -6.48
CA TYR A 46 5.11 -13.48 -5.40
C TYR A 46 6.22 -14.52 -5.19
N ARG A 47 7.06 -14.77 -6.20
CA ARG A 47 8.22 -15.67 -6.09
C ARG A 47 9.46 -15.00 -5.52
N ILE A 48 9.69 -13.72 -5.80
CA ILE A 48 10.86 -12.99 -5.28
C ILE A 48 10.63 -12.45 -3.87
N LEU A 49 9.36 -12.29 -3.46
CA LEU A 49 9.03 -11.77 -2.15
C LEU A 49 9.52 -12.73 -1.06
N PRO A 50 10.39 -12.28 -0.13
CA PRO A 50 10.90 -13.13 0.94
C PRO A 50 9.83 -13.30 2.03
N MET A 51 8.90 -14.23 1.81
CA MET A 51 7.77 -14.48 2.73
C MET A 51 8.22 -14.82 4.14
N ASP A 52 9.29 -15.59 4.29
CA ASP A 52 9.90 -15.95 5.58
C ASP A 52 11.02 -14.99 5.99
N GLY A 53 11.08 -13.83 5.32
CA GLY A 53 12.11 -12.82 5.55
C GLY A 53 13.45 -13.13 4.88
N THR A 54 14.45 -12.34 5.27
CA THR A 54 15.83 -12.49 4.81
C THR A 54 16.70 -13.05 5.93
N ARG A 55 17.98 -13.31 5.65
CA ARG A 55 18.92 -13.74 6.71
C ARG A 55 18.99 -12.74 7.88
N ASP A 56 18.95 -11.45 7.57
CA ASP A 56 19.14 -10.39 8.58
C ASP A 56 17.79 -9.94 9.19
N LEU A 57 16.68 -10.40 8.62
CA LEU A 57 15.30 -10.24 9.11
C LEU A 57 14.53 -11.57 8.94
N PRO A 58 14.69 -12.57 9.82
CA PRO A 58 13.87 -13.77 9.77
C PRO A 58 12.42 -13.48 10.17
N ILE A 59 11.44 -14.01 9.43
CA ILE A 59 10.02 -13.94 9.77
C ILE A 59 9.51 -15.34 10.09
N SER A 60 9.02 -15.54 11.30
CA SER A 60 8.40 -16.79 11.74
C SER A 60 6.88 -16.66 11.78
N TRP A 61 6.17 -17.47 11.00
CA TRP A 61 4.71 -17.46 10.93
C TRP A 61 4.08 -18.51 11.85
N ASP A 62 3.22 -18.07 12.77
CA ASP A 62 2.31 -18.94 13.52
C ASP A 62 1.05 -19.19 12.68
N LEU A 63 0.98 -20.39 12.10
CA LEU A 63 -0.11 -20.84 11.23
C LEU A 63 -1.20 -21.63 11.96
N SER A 64 -1.17 -21.66 13.30
CA SER A 64 -2.01 -22.57 14.09
C SER A 64 -3.49 -22.19 14.17
N GLN A 65 -3.85 -20.92 13.92
CA GLN A 65 -5.20 -20.40 14.23
C GLN A 65 -6.09 -20.14 13.01
N VAL A 66 -5.54 -20.03 11.80
CA VAL A 66 -6.33 -19.59 10.63
C VAL A 66 -5.92 -20.34 9.39
N GLN A 67 -6.91 -20.81 8.63
CA GLN A 67 -6.68 -21.33 7.28
C GLN A 67 -6.15 -20.20 6.38
N ASP A 68 -5.22 -20.54 5.50
CA ASP A 68 -4.71 -19.60 4.51
C ASP A 68 -5.76 -19.39 3.42
N THR A 69 -6.61 -18.37 3.61
CA THR A 69 -7.46 -17.81 2.57
C THR A 69 -6.67 -16.79 1.74
N ASP A 70 -7.16 -16.48 0.54
CA ASP A 70 -6.46 -15.61 -0.41
C ASP A 70 -6.21 -14.20 0.17
N GLU A 71 -7.17 -13.64 0.91
CA GLU A 71 -7.04 -12.33 1.55
C GLU A 71 -6.00 -12.33 2.69
N ILE A 72 -5.89 -13.42 3.45
CA ILE A 72 -4.88 -13.56 4.50
C ILE A 72 -3.50 -13.68 3.85
N LEU A 73 -3.37 -14.53 2.83
CA LEU A 73 -2.11 -14.70 2.12
C LEU A 73 -1.65 -13.39 1.46
N ALA A 74 -2.57 -12.64 0.87
CA ALA A 74 -2.28 -11.30 0.34
C ALA A 74 -1.81 -10.34 1.44
N ALA A 75 -2.49 -10.30 2.59
CA ALA A 75 -2.09 -9.46 3.71
C ALA A 75 -0.71 -9.84 4.26
N ARG A 76 -0.38 -11.14 4.32
CA ARG A 76 0.95 -11.62 4.70
C ARG A 76 2.02 -11.17 3.72
N ARG A 77 1.73 -11.20 2.40
CA ARG A 77 2.65 -10.69 1.37
C ARG A 77 2.91 -9.19 1.56
N SER A 78 1.86 -8.40 1.80
CA SER A 78 2.00 -6.96 2.09
C SER A 78 2.83 -6.71 3.37
N LEU A 79 2.63 -7.51 4.42
CA LEU A 79 3.44 -7.44 5.65
C LEU A 79 4.90 -7.78 5.37
N ALA A 80 5.17 -8.95 4.77
CA ALA A 80 6.53 -9.39 4.46
C ALA A 80 7.28 -8.35 3.61
N PHE A 81 6.61 -7.73 2.64
CA PHE A 81 7.16 -6.65 1.85
C PHE A 81 7.53 -5.43 2.70
N LEU A 82 6.64 -4.94 3.57
CA LEU A 82 6.95 -3.77 4.38
C LEU A 82 8.12 -4.04 5.32
N LYS A 83 8.21 -5.24 5.91
CA LYS A 83 9.35 -5.62 6.75
C LYS A 83 10.63 -5.71 5.94
N TRP A 84 10.58 -6.29 4.74
CA TRP A 84 11.73 -6.34 3.84
C TRP A 84 12.18 -4.94 3.40
N LEU A 85 11.24 -4.05 3.10
CA LEU A 85 11.52 -2.64 2.77
C LEU A 85 12.23 -1.94 3.94
N ASP A 86 11.72 -2.11 5.17
CA ASP A 86 12.35 -1.56 6.39
C ASP A 86 13.76 -2.12 6.66
N ALA A 87 14.05 -3.34 6.17
CA ALA A 87 15.35 -3.98 6.29
C ALA A 87 16.29 -3.73 5.08
N SER A 88 15.79 -3.08 4.02
CA SER A 88 16.55 -2.86 2.78
C SER A 88 17.24 -1.50 2.79
N THR A 89 18.43 -1.44 2.22
CA THR A 89 19.14 -0.19 1.87
C THR A 89 19.02 0.17 0.40
N ASP A 90 18.44 -0.72 -0.42
CA ASP A 90 18.26 -0.54 -1.86
C ASP A 90 16.78 -0.39 -2.18
N TRP A 91 16.21 0.74 -1.75
CA TRP A 91 14.79 1.04 -1.97
C TRP A 91 14.40 1.11 -3.45
N PRO A 92 15.23 1.62 -4.40
CA PRO A 92 14.87 1.65 -5.81
C PRO A 92 14.58 0.27 -6.42
N SER A 93 15.19 -0.81 -5.92
CA SER A 93 14.88 -2.16 -6.37
C SER A 93 13.67 -2.79 -5.66
N VAL A 94 13.39 -2.37 -4.42
CA VAL A 94 12.30 -2.94 -3.61
C VAL A 94 10.98 -2.22 -3.83
N ILE A 95 10.93 -0.88 -3.77
CA ILE A 95 9.70 -0.09 -3.83
C ILE A 95 8.80 -0.45 -5.03
N PRO A 96 9.31 -0.63 -6.27
CA PRO A 96 8.46 -0.97 -7.41
C PRO A 96 7.62 -2.25 -7.24
N ILE A 97 8.06 -3.18 -6.37
CA ILE A 97 7.35 -4.41 -6.01
C ILE A 97 6.04 -4.09 -5.27
N GLY A 98 5.97 -2.98 -4.54
CA GLY A 98 4.79 -2.53 -3.82
C GLY A 98 3.54 -2.38 -4.71
N ARG A 99 3.70 -2.10 -6.01
CA ARG A 99 2.58 -1.99 -6.97
C ARG A 99 1.72 -3.25 -7.07
N PHE A 100 2.27 -4.40 -6.69
CA PHE A 100 1.60 -5.70 -6.76
C PHE A 100 1.00 -6.14 -5.42
N LEU A 101 1.18 -5.34 -4.38
CA LEU A 101 0.81 -5.66 -2.99
C LEU A 101 -0.12 -4.61 -2.37
N PHE A 102 -0.14 -3.42 -2.94
CA PHE A 102 -0.94 -2.28 -2.51
C PHE A 102 -1.87 -1.84 -3.63
N THR A 103 -3.03 -1.28 -3.27
CA THR A 103 -3.88 -0.61 -4.25
C THR A 103 -3.11 0.53 -4.91
N GLU A 104 -3.43 0.87 -6.16
CA GLU A 104 -2.76 1.95 -6.90
C GLU A 104 -2.73 3.25 -6.07
N ARG A 105 -3.87 3.61 -5.47
CA ARG A 105 -3.99 4.78 -4.59
C ARG A 105 -3.00 4.71 -3.42
N SER A 106 -2.93 3.58 -2.73
CA SER A 106 -2.07 3.40 -1.57
C SER A 106 -0.59 3.44 -1.97
N TYR A 107 -0.23 2.74 -3.05
CA TYR A 107 1.11 2.75 -3.61
C TYR A 107 1.58 4.17 -3.98
N GLN A 108 0.79 4.89 -4.76
CA GLN A 108 1.09 6.26 -5.20
C GLN A 108 1.23 7.22 -4.02
N ALA A 109 0.43 7.04 -2.98
CA ALA A 109 0.43 7.92 -1.81
C ALA A 109 1.59 7.63 -0.84
N THR A 110 2.05 6.38 -0.73
CA THR A 110 2.93 5.96 0.37
C THR A 110 4.30 5.44 -0.05
N LEU A 111 4.44 4.89 -1.25
CA LEU A 111 5.66 4.22 -1.72
C LEU A 111 6.27 4.94 -2.92
N GLU A 112 5.47 5.31 -3.92
CA GLU A 112 5.95 5.98 -5.14
C GLU A 112 6.80 7.23 -4.89
N PRO A 113 6.50 8.11 -3.92
CA PRO A 113 7.31 9.30 -3.66
C PRO A 113 8.76 8.99 -3.27
N PHE A 114 9.03 7.77 -2.83
CA PHE A 114 10.33 7.31 -2.35
C PHE A 114 11.05 6.40 -3.35
N ILE A 115 10.50 6.17 -4.55
CA ILE A 115 11.06 5.21 -5.52
C ILE A 115 12.52 5.51 -5.93
N ASN A 116 12.91 6.79 -5.91
CA ASN A 116 14.28 7.23 -6.18
C ASN A 116 15.05 7.59 -4.91
N ALA A 117 14.44 7.42 -3.73
CA ALA A 117 15.11 7.63 -2.46
C ALA A 117 16.09 6.49 -2.21
N THR A 118 17.24 6.86 -1.69
CA THR A 118 18.25 5.94 -1.15
C THR A 118 18.40 6.27 0.33
N ASP A 119 17.31 6.15 1.09
CA ASP A 119 17.42 6.32 2.54
C ASP A 119 18.23 5.15 3.11
N THR A 120 19.38 5.48 3.68
CA THR A 120 20.53 4.56 3.85
C THR A 120 21.05 4.51 5.28
N ASN A 121 20.44 5.20 6.24
CA ASN A 121 21.19 5.45 7.47
C ASN A 121 21.00 4.39 8.56
N ASP A 122 19.91 3.61 8.55
CA ASP A 122 19.68 2.65 9.62
C ASP A 122 18.60 1.58 9.34
N PRO A 123 18.86 0.58 8.47
CA PRO A 123 17.89 -0.49 8.20
C PRO A 123 17.56 -1.29 9.47
N ARG A 124 16.38 -1.90 9.49
CA ARG A 124 15.95 -2.77 10.60
C ARG A 124 16.43 -4.21 10.41
N ILE A 125 16.89 -4.81 11.50
CA ILE A 125 17.37 -6.19 11.56
C ILE A 125 16.77 -6.91 12.77
N GLY A 126 16.89 -8.23 12.76
CA GLY A 126 16.47 -9.12 13.84
C GLY A 126 15.16 -9.83 13.54
N PRO A 127 14.90 -10.95 14.24
CA PRO A 127 13.75 -11.79 13.96
C PRO A 127 12.44 -11.13 14.38
N ILE A 128 11.39 -11.47 13.63
CA ILE A 128 10.00 -11.18 14.00
C ILE A 128 9.18 -12.47 13.98
N TRP A 129 8.20 -12.54 14.87
CA TRP A 129 7.18 -13.59 14.87
C TRP A 129 5.85 -12.96 14.53
N VAL A 130 5.03 -13.64 13.73
CA VAL A 130 3.77 -13.11 13.24
C VAL A 130 2.67 -14.15 13.40
N LYS A 131 1.53 -13.72 13.94
CA LYS A 131 0.31 -14.53 14.07
C LYS A 131 -0.88 -13.73 13.56
N THR A 132 -1.73 -14.33 12.73
CA THR A 132 -3.04 -13.74 12.41
C THR A 132 -3.94 -13.87 13.63
N VAL A 133 -4.48 -12.74 14.12
CA VAL A 133 -5.36 -12.70 15.30
C VAL A 133 -6.80 -12.32 14.96
N GLY A 134 -7.04 -11.78 13.77
CA GLY A 134 -8.39 -11.44 13.33
C GLY A 134 -8.52 -11.24 11.84
N VAL A 135 -9.69 -11.60 11.32
CA VAL A 135 -10.16 -11.24 9.98
C VAL A 135 -11.56 -10.66 10.12
N GLU A 136 -11.75 -9.42 9.70
CA GLU A 136 -12.99 -8.68 9.81
C GLU A 136 -13.51 -8.35 8.42
N THR A 137 -14.65 -8.94 8.03
CA THR A 137 -15.31 -8.59 6.76
C THR A 137 -16.00 -7.23 6.91
N ASN A 138 -15.53 -6.25 6.14
CA ASN A 138 -16.10 -4.89 6.12
C ASN A 138 -17.05 -4.67 4.93
N GLY A 139 -17.03 -5.58 3.95
CA GLY A 139 -17.88 -5.57 2.77
C GLY A 139 -17.58 -6.77 1.86
N PRO A 140 -18.30 -6.91 0.72
CA PRO A 140 -18.11 -8.04 -0.19
C PRO A 140 -16.70 -8.11 -0.79
N ASP A 141 -16.08 -6.95 -1.01
CA ASP A 141 -14.74 -6.81 -1.61
C ASP A 141 -13.75 -6.16 -0.63
N GLN A 142 -14.03 -6.18 0.68
CA GLN A 142 -13.22 -5.50 1.69
C GLN A 142 -13.13 -6.33 2.97
N VAL A 143 -11.89 -6.58 3.41
CA VAL A 143 -11.60 -7.20 4.70
C VAL A 143 -10.55 -6.40 5.44
N THR A 144 -10.49 -6.52 6.76
CA THR A 144 -9.29 -6.19 7.51
C THR A 144 -8.68 -7.46 8.08
N VAL A 145 -7.43 -7.71 7.75
CA VAL A 145 -6.62 -8.76 8.38
C VAL A 145 -5.75 -8.12 9.44
N THR A 146 -5.82 -8.61 10.67
CA THR A 146 -5.03 -8.12 11.79
C THR A 146 -4.04 -9.19 12.22
N PHE A 147 -2.78 -8.78 12.30
CA PHE A 147 -1.69 -9.57 12.81
C PHE A 147 -1.26 -9.06 14.18
N CYS A 148 -0.92 -9.98 15.06
CA CYS A 148 -0.01 -9.69 16.15
C CYS A 148 1.41 -9.97 15.67
N THR A 149 2.31 -9.01 15.85
CA THR A 149 3.74 -9.15 15.59
C THR A 149 4.52 -9.01 16.88
N ASP A 150 5.46 -9.94 17.10
CA ASP A 150 6.48 -9.83 18.14
C ASP A 150 7.73 -9.23 17.53
N ILE A 151 7.94 -7.94 17.80
CA ILE A 151 9.05 -7.14 17.32
C ILE A 151 10.13 -6.94 18.39
N GLY A 152 10.17 -7.80 19.41
CA GLY A 152 11.06 -7.66 20.56
C GLY A 152 12.53 -7.54 20.20
N TYR A 153 12.96 -8.21 19.14
CA TYR A 153 14.34 -8.22 18.66
C TYR A 153 14.55 -7.41 17.38
N TRP A 154 13.47 -6.84 16.83
CA TRP A 154 13.48 -6.08 15.59
C TRP A 154 13.80 -4.61 15.88
N ARG A 155 14.99 -4.22 15.45
CA ARG A 155 15.66 -2.98 15.84
C ARG A 155 16.42 -2.41 14.67
N ASN A 156 16.77 -1.15 14.72
CA ASN A 156 17.67 -0.62 13.71
C ASN A 156 19.11 -1.17 13.92
N THR A 157 19.91 -1.19 12.85
CA THR A 157 21.30 -1.66 12.90
C THR A 157 22.18 -0.91 13.89
N SER A 158 21.96 0.40 14.05
CA SER A 158 22.73 1.27 14.95
C SER A 158 22.36 1.10 16.42
N GLU A 159 21.19 0.53 16.71
CA GLU A 159 20.70 0.34 18.07
C GLU A 159 21.44 -0.79 18.79
N LYS A 160 21.61 -0.67 20.10
CA LYS A 160 22.14 -1.78 20.91
C LYS A 160 21.19 -2.97 20.84
N SER A 161 21.77 -4.18 20.85
CA SER A 161 20.99 -5.41 20.93
C SER A 161 20.34 -5.54 22.31
N GLN A 162 19.09 -5.11 22.42
CA GLN A 162 18.26 -5.22 23.61
C GLN A 162 16.84 -5.58 23.21
N VAL A 163 16.16 -6.35 24.05
CA VAL A 163 14.75 -6.70 23.82
C VAL A 163 13.89 -5.49 24.10
N ARG A 164 13.03 -5.12 23.15
CA ARG A 164 12.04 -4.04 23.31
C ARG A 164 11.03 -4.39 24.40
N ARG A 165 10.64 -3.40 25.20
CA ARG A 165 9.59 -3.56 26.22
C ARG A 165 8.20 -3.60 25.59
N ASP A 166 7.98 -2.79 24.56
CA ASP A 166 6.79 -2.68 23.73
C ASP A 166 6.85 -3.67 22.54
N ARG A 167 7.19 -4.93 22.83
CA ARG A 167 7.47 -5.93 21.79
C ARG A 167 6.24 -6.42 21.03
N ALA A 168 5.05 -6.32 21.63
CA ALA A 168 3.80 -6.71 21.00
C ALA A 168 3.28 -5.55 20.16
N ASN A 169 2.99 -5.82 18.88
CA ASN A 169 2.49 -4.82 17.96
C ASN A 169 1.30 -5.39 17.18
N LEU A 170 0.18 -4.68 17.18
CA LEU A 170 -0.96 -5.02 16.33
C LEU A 170 -0.83 -4.29 14.99
N GLU A 171 -0.72 -5.05 13.91
CA GLU A 171 -0.66 -4.53 12.55
C GLU A 171 -1.91 -4.95 11.77
N SER A 172 -2.66 -3.98 11.28
CA SER A 172 -3.87 -4.24 10.51
C SER A 172 -3.72 -3.79 9.07
N TYR A 173 -4.18 -4.64 8.17
CA TYR A 173 -4.15 -4.45 6.73
C TYR A 173 -5.59 -4.44 6.23
N GLU A 174 -6.06 -3.27 5.81
CA GLU A 174 -7.33 -3.14 5.09
C GLU A 174 -7.08 -3.60 3.66
N MET A 175 -7.64 -4.75 3.29
CA MET A 175 -7.47 -5.40 2.01
C MET A 175 -8.71 -5.15 1.15
N HIS A 176 -8.49 -4.78 -0.11
CA HIS A 176 -9.54 -4.63 -1.11
C HIS A 176 -9.36 -5.63 -2.24
N TYR A 177 -10.45 -6.23 -2.70
CA TYR A 177 -10.46 -7.13 -3.85
C TYR A 177 -10.72 -6.33 -5.13
N VAL A 178 -9.66 -5.96 -5.85
CA VAL A 178 -9.73 -4.99 -6.97
C VAL A 178 -9.23 -5.60 -8.27
N GLN A 179 -9.70 -5.08 -9.40
CA GLN A 179 -9.17 -5.44 -10.71
C GLN A 179 -7.79 -4.78 -10.91
N THR A 180 -6.79 -5.59 -11.28
CA THR A 180 -5.41 -5.19 -11.52
C THR A 180 -5.13 -4.97 -12.99
N SER A 181 -3.96 -4.42 -13.32
CA SER A 181 -3.57 -4.08 -14.70
C SER A 181 -3.46 -5.29 -15.64
N ASP A 182 -3.28 -6.50 -15.09
CA ASP A 182 -3.32 -7.77 -15.82
C ASP A 182 -4.75 -8.26 -16.11
N GLY A 183 -5.77 -7.48 -15.73
CA GLY A 183 -7.19 -7.78 -15.92
C GLY A 183 -7.79 -8.75 -14.90
N GLN A 184 -6.98 -9.34 -14.01
CA GLN A 184 -7.46 -10.23 -12.94
C GLN A 184 -7.91 -9.44 -11.71
N ARG A 185 -8.70 -10.06 -10.82
CA ARG A 185 -9.01 -9.47 -9.51
C ARG A 185 -8.10 -10.07 -8.45
N ARG A 186 -7.56 -9.22 -7.58
CA ARG A 186 -6.61 -9.61 -6.53
C ARG A 186 -6.87 -8.83 -5.25
N TRP A 187 -6.60 -9.45 -4.11
CA TRP A 187 -6.59 -8.78 -2.83
C TRP A 187 -5.31 -7.94 -2.70
N LEU A 188 -5.46 -6.63 -2.49
CA LEU A 188 -4.36 -5.69 -2.31
C LEU A 188 -4.59 -4.84 -1.06
N ALA A 189 -3.52 -4.46 -0.37
CA ALA A 189 -3.61 -3.60 0.80
C ALA A 189 -3.92 -2.15 0.37
N ASP A 190 -5.01 -1.58 0.89
CA ASP A 190 -5.34 -0.17 0.69
C ASP A 190 -4.79 0.70 1.83
N ARG A 191 -4.81 0.16 3.05
CA ARG A 191 -4.33 0.87 4.25
C ARG A 191 -3.65 -0.08 5.21
N VAL A 192 -2.57 0.40 5.81
CA VAL A 192 -1.85 -0.30 6.89
C VAL A 192 -1.85 0.57 8.14
N SER A 193 -2.16 -0.04 9.28
CA SER A 193 -2.09 0.59 10.60
C SER A 193 -1.15 -0.21 11.49
N ALA A 194 -0.01 0.36 11.86
CA ALA A 194 0.84 -0.16 12.92
C ALA A 194 0.34 0.35 14.28
N ASN A 195 0.44 -0.46 15.33
CA ASN A 195 -0.18 -0.21 16.64
C ASN A 195 -1.67 0.15 16.50
N ASP A 196 -2.47 -0.73 15.89
CA ASP A 196 -3.88 -0.47 15.60
C ASP A 196 -4.73 -0.32 16.89
N GLY A 197 -4.78 0.90 17.40
CA GLY A 197 -5.54 1.25 18.61
C GLY A 197 -7.05 1.05 18.48
N LYS A 198 -7.61 0.96 17.26
CA LYS A 198 -9.03 0.63 17.08
C LYS A 198 -9.28 -0.83 17.47
N ARG A 199 -8.34 -1.72 17.19
CA ARG A 199 -8.44 -3.16 17.45
C ARG A 199 -7.72 -3.59 18.72
N GLY A 200 -6.92 -2.71 19.29
CA GLY A 200 -6.26 -2.88 20.60
C GLY A 200 -7.18 -3.44 21.68
N PRO A 201 -8.37 -2.85 21.94
CA PRO A 201 -9.31 -3.37 22.94
C PRO A 201 -9.71 -4.84 22.75
N LYS A 202 -9.64 -5.37 21.53
CA LYS A 202 -10.00 -6.75 21.21
C LYS A 202 -8.82 -7.71 21.29
N TYR A 203 -7.62 -7.30 20.85
CA TYR A 203 -6.50 -8.22 20.65
C TYR A 203 -5.23 -7.92 21.46
N ASP A 204 -5.08 -6.74 22.08
CA ASP A 204 -3.81 -6.32 22.72
C ASP A 204 -3.37 -7.27 23.84
N ALA A 205 -4.31 -7.70 24.69
CA ALA A 205 -4.00 -8.54 25.84
C ALA A 205 -3.48 -9.92 25.41
N GLU A 206 -4.11 -10.54 24.40
CA GLU A 206 -3.63 -11.80 23.84
C GLU A 206 -2.30 -11.62 23.12
N CYS A 207 -2.19 -10.57 22.29
CA CYS A 207 -0.97 -10.28 21.55
C CYS A 207 0.23 -10.08 22.50
N THR A 208 0.05 -9.34 23.59
CA THR A 208 1.08 -9.11 24.61
C THR A 208 1.50 -10.40 25.31
N LYS A 209 0.54 -11.28 25.60
CA LYS A 209 0.82 -12.59 26.23
C LYS A 209 1.56 -13.53 25.27
N TRP A 210 1.21 -13.49 23.98
CA TRP A 210 1.80 -14.34 22.95
C TRP A 210 3.20 -13.85 22.52
N ALA A 211 3.42 -12.53 22.44
CA ALA A 211 4.67 -11.92 22.01
C ALA A 211 5.76 -12.01 23.10
N GLN A 212 6.25 -13.22 23.35
CA GLN A 212 7.30 -13.53 24.33
C GLN A 212 8.42 -14.40 23.74
N HIS A 213 8.53 -14.43 22.41
CA HIS A 213 9.42 -15.35 21.70
C HIS A 213 10.90 -15.08 21.99
N GLN A 214 11.73 -16.09 21.72
CA GLN A 214 13.18 -16.03 21.80
C GLN A 214 13.75 -16.53 20.46
N PRO A 215 14.85 -15.93 19.94
CA PRO A 215 15.51 -16.37 18.72
C PRO A 215 16.04 -17.80 18.78
#